data_AF-A0A3B9T1N4-F1
#
_entry.id   AF-A0A3B9T1N4-F1
#
_cell.length_a   1.000
_cell.length_b   1.000
_cell.length_c   1.000
_cell.angle_alpha   90.00
_cell.angle_beta   90.00
_cell.angle_gamma   90.00
#
_symmetry.space_group_name_H-M   'P 1'
#
loop_
_entity.id
_entity.type
_entity.pdbx_description
1 polymer ?
#
loop_
_entity_poly.entity_id
_entity_poly.type
_entity_poly.pdbx_seq_one_letter_code
_entity_poly.pdbx_strand_id
1 'polypeptide(L)'
;MLFKRFSALLSAAALFCGSTPVFAASDDTDDSEIITGKAGQYIQWEYHPDTHLIEFFGSGRMPDYSQKAGNRPPWYPYQTELEEVVVYDGIESIGSYAFNHCSALQIVHLPKTLNDAGQYVFTGCTSLTYIDVDLQNPNFVSLNGVLYSADRTELWFYPNGKTATSFTTPLPVEVIRSGAFAGNQYLRRIVLKEHVNEIGVSAFASCASLAILTSYAKYCAIYDDISTISNRFDREINSLGVHVYDGVIQGYEGSTIQRFALTHGMRFESLGTASPYEKGDFTGDSRIDSRDAQAVLSTYAELTMGNPVSMEMTQISAGDIDGDGMLTANDAQYILEYYLQNAILSLPAAWEEIVN
;
A
#
# COMPACT_ATOMS: atom_id res chain seq x y z
N MET A 1 -2.52 -38.80 20.71
CA MET A 1 -1.58 -38.64 19.58
C MET A 1 -0.93 -37.29 19.74
N LEU A 2 0.31 -37.27 20.22
CA LEU A 2 1.13 -36.06 20.36
C LEU A 2 1.53 -35.57 18.96
N PHE A 3 1.22 -34.32 18.63
CA PHE A 3 1.92 -33.61 17.56
C PHE A 3 2.96 -32.70 18.20
N LYS A 4 4.23 -33.05 18.00
CA LYS A 4 5.40 -32.22 18.33
C LYS A 4 5.36 -30.94 17.48
N ARG A 5 5.45 -29.78 18.13
CA ARG A 5 5.73 -28.49 17.49
C ARG A 5 7.19 -28.49 17.02
N PHE A 6 7.41 -28.23 15.73
CA PHE A 6 8.74 -27.98 15.16
C PHE A 6 8.99 -26.48 15.19
N SER A 7 9.91 -26.05 16.04
CA SER A 7 10.61 -24.77 15.88
C SER A 7 11.65 -24.97 14.78
N ALA A 8 11.59 -24.15 13.72
CA ALA A 8 12.59 -24.11 12.67
C ALA A 8 13.62 -23.02 13.01
N LEU A 9 14.80 -23.44 13.46
CA LEU A 9 16.00 -22.61 13.51
C LEU A 9 16.92 -23.02 12.37
N LEU A 10 17.20 -22.08 11.46
CA LEU A 10 18.23 -22.19 10.44
C LEU A 10 19.50 -21.52 11.00
N SER A 11 20.62 -22.24 11.11
CA SER A 11 21.91 -21.90 10.47
C SER A 11 23.13 -22.60 11.09
N ALA A 12 24.07 -22.92 10.18
CA ALA A 12 25.51 -23.17 10.32
C ALA A 12 26.01 -24.50 10.92
N ALA A 13 26.56 -25.31 10.01
CA ALA A 13 27.35 -26.50 10.27
C ALA A 13 28.79 -26.18 10.71
N ALA A 14 29.29 -26.89 11.72
CA ALA A 14 30.71 -27.16 11.90
C ALA A 14 30.91 -28.54 12.55
N LEU A 15 31.60 -29.44 11.83
CA LEU A 15 32.04 -30.75 12.32
C LEU A 15 33.27 -30.59 13.25
N PHE A 16 33.28 -31.24 14.42
CA PHE A 16 34.07 -32.45 14.74
C PHE A 16 34.22 -32.71 16.26
N CYS A 17 34.05 -33.99 16.61
CA CYS A 17 34.71 -34.77 17.67
C CYS A 17 34.56 -34.42 19.17
N GLY A 18 33.81 -35.28 19.87
CA GLY A 18 34.39 -36.15 20.90
C GLY A 18 34.46 -35.63 22.35
N SER A 19 33.86 -36.43 23.24
CA SER A 19 33.94 -36.45 24.71
C SER A 19 32.95 -35.56 25.48
N THR A 20 32.04 -36.23 26.18
CA THR A 20 31.14 -35.70 27.20
C THR A 20 31.91 -35.17 28.40
N PRO A 21 31.47 -34.05 28.96
CA PRO A 21 31.37 -33.95 30.40
C PRO A 21 29.93 -33.63 30.81
N VAL A 22 29.45 -34.41 31.77
CA VAL A 22 28.29 -34.12 32.60
C VAL A 22 28.57 -32.82 33.36
N PHE A 23 27.80 -31.77 33.09
CA PHE A 23 27.65 -30.62 33.98
C PHE A 23 26.18 -30.22 34.01
N ALA A 24 25.74 -29.89 35.22
CA ALA A 24 24.37 -29.72 35.66
C ALA A 24 23.50 -28.92 34.68
N ALA A 25 22.30 -29.45 34.40
CA ALA A 25 21.20 -28.64 33.94
C ALA A 25 20.91 -27.61 35.03
N SER A 26 21.34 -26.37 34.83
CA SER A 26 20.66 -25.23 35.43
C SER A 26 19.30 -25.15 34.75
N ASP A 27 18.31 -25.70 35.44
CA ASP A 27 16.90 -25.52 35.17
C ASP A 27 16.55 -24.06 35.50
N ASP A 28 16.96 -23.17 34.59
CA ASP A 28 16.58 -21.75 34.54
C ASP A 28 16.08 -21.49 33.11
N THR A 29 15.06 -22.24 32.69
CA THR A 29 14.13 -21.71 31.69
C THR A 29 13.15 -20.86 32.46
N ASP A 30 13.35 -19.54 32.41
CA ASP A 30 12.29 -18.57 32.65
C ASP A 30 11.24 -18.80 31.55
N ASP A 31 10.44 -19.86 31.70
CA ASP A 31 9.33 -20.18 30.81
C ASP A 31 8.25 -19.15 31.13
N SER A 32 8.31 -17.98 30.47
CA SER A 32 7.17 -17.09 30.52
C SER A 32 5.95 -17.86 30.00
N GLU A 33 4.92 -17.94 30.84
CA GLU A 33 3.74 -18.75 30.54
C GLU A 33 3.09 -18.22 29.25
N ILE A 34 2.93 -19.09 28.24
CA ILE A 34 2.24 -18.74 27.00
C ILE A 34 0.81 -18.33 27.34
N ILE A 35 0.44 -17.12 26.95
CA ILE A 35 -0.88 -16.56 27.23
C ILE A 35 -1.79 -16.90 26.06
N THR A 36 -2.96 -17.49 26.32
CA THR A 36 -3.86 -17.94 25.27
C THR A 36 -5.24 -17.30 25.37
N GLY A 37 -5.94 -17.24 24.24
CA GLY A 37 -7.33 -16.80 24.20
C GLY A 37 -8.05 -17.13 22.91
N LYS A 38 -9.21 -16.51 22.72
CA LYS A 38 -10.05 -16.69 21.53
C LYS A 38 -10.34 -15.37 20.85
N ALA A 39 -10.36 -15.37 19.53
CA ALA A 39 -10.86 -14.29 18.69
C ALA A 39 -12.19 -14.72 18.05
N GLY A 40 -13.30 -14.52 18.75
CA GLY A 40 -14.59 -15.08 18.32
C GLY A 40 -14.72 -16.57 18.64
N GLN A 41 -15.46 -17.32 17.81
CA GLN A 41 -15.84 -18.69 18.13
C GLN A 41 -14.78 -19.74 17.75
N TYR A 42 -14.12 -19.55 16.60
CA TYR A 42 -13.33 -20.59 15.94
C TYR A 42 -11.85 -20.23 15.74
N ILE A 43 -11.42 -19.06 16.24
CA ILE A 43 -10.03 -18.62 16.17
C ILE A 43 -9.47 -18.57 17.58
N GLN A 44 -8.31 -19.19 17.75
CA GLN A 44 -7.51 -19.17 18.97
C GLN A 44 -6.27 -18.32 18.74
N TRP A 45 -5.75 -17.71 19.79
CA TRP A 45 -4.48 -17.01 19.74
C TRP A 45 -3.58 -17.43 20.89
N GLU A 46 -2.28 -17.40 20.65
CA GLU A 46 -1.22 -17.67 21.63
C GLU A 46 -0.22 -16.50 21.58
N TYR A 47 0.02 -15.87 22.73
CA TYR A 47 1.00 -14.80 22.89
C TYR A 47 2.20 -15.33 23.69
N HIS A 48 3.39 -15.05 23.18
CA HIS A 48 4.68 -15.48 23.72
C HIS A 48 5.39 -14.25 24.30
N PRO A 49 5.37 -14.05 25.64
CA PRO A 49 5.96 -12.86 26.25
C PRO A 49 7.47 -12.72 25.99
N ASP A 50 8.21 -13.83 25.92
CA ASP A 50 9.67 -13.82 25.71
C ASP A 50 10.10 -13.31 24.32
N THR A 51 9.27 -13.55 23.31
CA THR A 51 9.58 -13.18 21.90
C THR A 51 8.67 -12.09 21.38
N HIS A 52 7.71 -11.63 22.19
CA HIS A 52 6.67 -10.68 21.83
C HIS A 52 5.88 -11.04 20.56
N LEU A 53 5.77 -12.34 20.28
CA LEU A 53 5.06 -12.92 19.13
C LEU A 53 3.63 -13.25 19.53
N ILE A 54 2.66 -12.94 18.66
CA ILE A 54 1.31 -13.48 18.75
C ILE A 54 0.96 -14.31 17.52
N GLU A 55 0.48 -15.52 17.75
CA GLU A 55 0.10 -16.48 16.73
C GLU A 55 -1.41 -16.70 16.72
N PHE A 56 -2.03 -16.80 15.54
CA PHE A 56 -3.46 -17.03 15.37
C PHE A 56 -3.74 -18.32 14.62
N PHE A 57 -4.58 -19.17 15.20
CA PHE A 57 -4.92 -20.50 14.68
C PHE A 57 -6.43 -20.67 14.56
N GLY A 58 -6.84 -21.65 13.76
CA GLY A 58 -8.24 -22.08 13.64
C GLY A 58 -8.81 -21.71 12.29
N SER A 59 -10.11 -21.42 12.23
CA SER A 59 -10.79 -21.20 10.96
C SER A 59 -11.86 -20.12 11.00
N GLY A 60 -12.05 -19.41 9.89
CA GLY A 60 -13.12 -18.46 9.69
C GLY A 60 -12.70 -17.00 9.84
N ARG A 61 -13.66 -16.13 10.11
CA ARG A 61 -13.51 -14.67 10.06
C ARG A 61 -13.21 -14.10 11.46
N MET A 62 -12.11 -13.36 11.59
CA MET A 62 -11.81 -12.63 12.83
C MET A 62 -12.84 -11.52 13.05
N PRO A 63 -13.37 -11.33 14.28
CA PRO A 63 -14.38 -10.30 14.56
C PRO A 63 -13.85 -8.87 14.36
N ASP A 64 -14.75 -7.94 14.02
CA ASP A 64 -14.45 -6.51 14.03
C ASP A 64 -14.38 -5.95 15.47
N TYR A 65 -13.35 -5.18 15.74
CA TYR A 65 -13.11 -4.51 17.01
C TYR A 65 -13.29 -2.99 16.89
N SER A 66 -13.15 -2.28 18.01
CA SER A 66 -13.16 -0.82 18.08
C SER A 66 -12.27 -0.31 19.21
N GLN A 67 -11.96 0.99 19.21
CA GLN A 67 -11.19 1.62 20.29
C GLN A 67 -12.00 1.79 21.60
N LYS A 68 -13.33 1.62 21.56
CA LYS A 68 -14.23 1.80 22.70
C LYS A 68 -14.05 0.70 23.75
N ALA A 69 -14.11 1.07 25.02
CA ALA A 69 -14.14 0.10 26.11
C ALA A 69 -15.31 -0.88 25.91
N GLY A 70 -15.02 -2.18 25.95
CA GLY A 70 -16.01 -3.26 25.76
C GLY A 70 -16.00 -3.94 24.38
N ASN A 71 -15.29 -3.41 23.38
CA ASN A 71 -15.09 -4.09 22.09
C ASN A 71 -13.64 -3.96 21.57
N ARG A 72 -12.66 -4.08 22.47
CA ARG A 72 -11.23 -4.09 22.11
C ARG A 72 -10.79 -5.52 21.79
N PRO A 73 -9.74 -5.71 20.96
CA PRO A 73 -9.19 -7.04 20.74
C PRO A 73 -8.74 -7.69 22.07
N PRO A 74 -8.92 -9.01 22.25
CA PRO A 74 -8.50 -9.72 23.46
C PRO A 74 -7.02 -9.55 23.83
N TRP A 75 -6.14 -9.36 22.84
CA TRP A 75 -4.70 -9.11 23.02
C TRP A 75 -4.36 -7.63 23.24
N TYR A 76 -5.34 -6.75 23.42
CA TYR A 76 -5.13 -5.32 23.72
C TYR A 76 -4.16 -5.06 24.89
N PRO A 77 -4.12 -5.86 25.99
CA PRO A 77 -3.14 -5.64 27.07
C PRO A 77 -1.67 -5.69 26.63
N TYR A 78 -1.35 -6.42 25.55
CA TYR A 78 0.00 -6.64 25.05
C TYR A 78 0.32 -5.76 23.83
N GLN A 79 -0.62 -4.93 23.40
CA GLN A 79 -0.57 -4.13 22.17
C GLN A 79 0.75 -3.34 22.00
N THR A 80 1.29 -2.76 23.07
CA THR A 80 2.48 -1.91 23.00
C THR A 80 3.79 -2.67 22.93
N GLU A 81 3.77 -3.98 23.20
CA GLU A 81 4.96 -4.85 23.20
C GLU A 81 4.95 -5.86 22.05
N LEU A 82 3.81 -6.15 21.41
CA LEU A 82 3.75 -7.03 20.23
C LEU A 82 4.75 -6.61 19.14
N GLU A 83 5.71 -7.46 18.81
CA GLU A 83 6.71 -7.23 17.76
C GLU A 83 6.38 -7.98 16.47
N GLU A 84 5.73 -9.14 16.57
CA GLU A 84 5.43 -10.00 15.43
C GLU A 84 4.02 -10.61 15.53
N VAL A 85 3.33 -10.69 14.40
CA VAL A 85 2.01 -11.34 14.28
C VAL A 85 2.09 -12.41 13.20
N VAL A 86 1.70 -13.63 13.54
CA VAL A 86 1.57 -14.74 12.58
C VAL A 86 0.12 -15.20 12.52
N VAL A 87 -0.49 -15.13 11.34
CA VAL A 87 -1.85 -15.60 11.09
C VAL A 87 -1.77 -16.88 10.26
N TYR A 88 -2.19 -18.01 10.81
CA TYR A 88 -2.10 -19.30 10.13
C TYR A 88 -3.30 -19.60 9.22
N ASP A 89 -3.10 -20.58 8.33
CA ASP A 89 -4.10 -21.10 7.40
C ASP A 89 -5.41 -21.49 8.10
N GLY A 90 -6.51 -21.17 7.44
CA GLY A 90 -7.88 -21.36 7.90
C GLY A 90 -8.56 -20.05 8.27
N ILE A 91 -7.80 -19.02 8.62
CA ILE A 91 -8.33 -17.68 8.87
C ILE A 91 -8.63 -16.99 7.54
N GLU A 92 -9.88 -16.56 7.38
CA GLU A 92 -10.43 -16.02 6.13
C GLU A 92 -10.42 -14.49 6.09
N SER A 93 -10.48 -13.83 7.25
CA SER A 93 -10.41 -12.38 7.34
C SER A 93 -9.84 -11.89 8.65
N ILE A 94 -9.17 -10.73 8.62
CA ILE A 94 -8.76 -9.99 9.83
C ILE A 94 -9.77 -8.87 10.06
N GLY A 95 -10.32 -8.77 11.28
CA GLY A 95 -11.35 -7.80 11.59
C GLY A 95 -10.81 -6.38 11.74
N SER A 96 -11.68 -5.41 11.57
CA SER A 96 -11.38 -3.99 11.72
C SER A 96 -10.77 -3.72 13.10
N TYR A 97 -9.77 -2.84 13.17
CA TYR A 97 -9.04 -2.49 14.40
C TYR A 97 -8.32 -3.64 15.14
N ALA A 98 -8.17 -4.84 14.55
CA ALA A 98 -7.55 -6.00 15.22
C ALA A 98 -6.15 -5.74 15.77
N PHE A 99 -5.30 -5.04 15.03
CA PHE A 99 -3.93 -4.69 15.43
C PHE A 99 -3.70 -3.18 15.45
N ASN A 100 -4.78 -2.38 15.54
CA ASN A 100 -4.67 -0.93 15.59
C ASN A 100 -3.76 -0.52 16.77
N HIS A 101 -2.87 0.45 16.58
CA HIS A 101 -1.91 0.96 17.58
C HIS A 101 -0.96 -0.07 18.21
N CYS A 102 -0.67 -1.20 17.56
CA CYS A 102 0.43 -2.06 18.01
C CYS A 102 1.79 -1.40 17.68
N SER A 103 2.23 -0.46 18.52
CA SER A 103 3.34 0.46 18.22
C SER A 103 4.69 -0.22 18.06
N ALA A 104 4.89 -1.37 18.70
CA ALA A 104 6.10 -2.19 18.58
C ALA A 104 6.06 -3.17 17.39
N LEU A 105 4.90 -3.37 16.76
CA LEU A 105 4.72 -4.40 15.73
C LEU A 105 5.60 -4.08 14.52
N GLN A 106 6.50 -4.99 14.16
CA GLN A 106 7.49 -4.81 13.10
C GLN A 106 7.13 -5.60 11.84
N ILE A 107 6.60 -6.81 12.02
CA ILE A 107 6.36 -7.78 10.95
C ILE A 107 5.00 -8.48 11.16
N VAL A 108 4.29 -8.73 10.05
CA VAL A 108 3.04 -9.50 10.03
C VAL A 108 3.13 -10.57 8.94
N HIS A 109 2.79 -11.82 9.27
CA HIS A 109 2.68 -12.92 8.32
C HIS A 109 1.21 -13.30 8.07
N LEU A 110 0.78 -13.23 6.82
CA LEU A 110 -0.60 -13.46 6.38
C LEU A 110 -0.73 -14.79 5.60
N PRO A 111 -1.79 -15.58 5.85
CA PRO A 111 -1.91 -16.93 5.31
C PRO A 111 -2.47 -16.94 3.89
N LYS A 112 -2.43 -18.11 3.24
CA LYS A 112 -3.00 -18.29 1.89
C LYS A 112 -4.53 -18.18 1.87
N THR A 113 -5.19 -18.43 3.00
CA THR A 113 -6.66 -18.45 3.11
C THR A 113 -7.26 -17.07 3.36
N LEU A 114 -6.43 -16.05 3.56
CA LEU A 114 -6.91 -14.70 3.84
C LEU A 114 -7.54 -14.10 2.57
N ASN A 115 -8.80 -13.71 2.67
CA ASN A 115 -9.57 -13.15 1.56
C ASN A 115 -9.99 -11.69 1.82
N ASP A 116 -9.90 -11.21 3.06
CA ASP A 116 -10.38 -9.89 3.44
C ASP A 116 -9.63 -9.34 4.67
N ALA A 117 -9.55 -8.01 4.76
CA ALA A 117 -8.96 -7.30 5.87
C ALA A 117 -9.80 -6.06 6.19
N GLY A 118 -10.20 -5.92 7.46
CA GLY A 118 -11.06 -4.83 7.90
C GLY A 118 -10.39 -3.45 7.81
N GLN A 119 -11.15 -2.43 8.21
CA GLN A 119 -10.63 -1.07 8.23
C GLN A 119 -9.69 -0.86 9.42
N TYR A 120 -8.63 -0.07 9.22
CA TYR A 120 -7.67 0.33 10.26
C TYR A 120 -6.98 -0.82 11.00
N VAL A 121 -6.85 -1.99 10.36
CA VAL A 121 -6.26 -3.19 10.97
C VAL A 121 -4.89 -2.89 11.57
N PHE A 122 -4.04 -2.16 10.85
CA PHE A 122 -2.66 -1.86 11.26
C PHE A 122 -2.39 -0.36 11.45
N THR A 123 -3.44 0.48 11.51
CA THR A 123 -3.28 1.92 11.71
C THR A 123 -2.57 2.20 13.04
N GLY A 124 -1.54 3.04 13.03
CA GLY A 124 -0.77 3.38 14.22
C GLY A 124 0.27 2.33 14.64
N CYS A 125 0.51 1.30 13.83
CA CYS A 125 1.65 0.38 14.04
C CYS A 125 2.95 1.04 13.57
N THR A 126 3.47 1.97 14.36
CA THR A 126 4.57 2.88 13.98
C THR A 126 5.90 2.19 13.69
N SER A 127 6.08 0.94 14.12
CA SER A 127 7.27 0.12 13.83
C SER A 127 7.07 -0.84 12.66
N LEU A 128 5.85 -0.94 12.10
CA LEU A 128 5.53 -1.96 11.10
C LEU A 128 6.17 -1.57 9.78
N THR A 129 7.15 -2.35 9.34
CA THR A 129 7.91 -2.08 8.12
C THR A 129 7.64 -3.11 7.03
N TYR A 130 7.12 -4.29 7.42
CA TYR A 130 6.97 -5.42 6.52
C TYR A 130 5.70 -6.22 6.79
N ILE A 131 4.90 -6.42 5.73
CA ILE A 131 3.83 -7.42 5.70
C ILE A 131 4.26 -8.51 4.75
N ASP A 132 4.27 -9.75 5.21
CA ASP A 132 4.52 -10.94 4.42
C ASP A 132 3.20 -11.64 4.11
N VAL A 133 3.06 -12.15 2.89
CA VAL A 133 1.85 -12.83 2.43
C VAL A 133 2.28 -14.15 1.81
N ASP A 134 1.63 -15.25 2.20
CA ASP A 134 1.85 -16.55 1.58
C ASP A 134 1.73 -16.46 0.06
N LEU A 135 2.73 -16.99 -0.66
CA LEU A 135 2.83 -16.92 -2.12
C LEU A 135 1.66 -17.60 -2.85
N GLN A 136 0.90 -18.46 -2.17
CA GLN A 136 -0.29 -19.13 -2.70
C GLN A 136 -1.58 -18.39 -2.37
N ASN A 137 -1.53 -17.22 -1.71
CA ASN A 137 -2.72 -16.41 -1.47
C ASN A 137 -3.29 -15.91 -2.82
N PRO A 138 -4.56 -16.21 -3.14
CA PRO A 138 -5.14 -15.82 -4.42
C PRO A 138 -5.67 -14.37 -4.47
N ASN A 139 -5.77 -13.69 -3.33
CA ASN A 139 -6.39 -12.36 -3.20
C ASN A 139 -5.40 -11.25 -2.85
N PHE A 140 -4.26 -11.57 -2.24
CA PHE A 140 -3.29 -10.60 -1.75
C PHE A 140 -1.88 -10.93 -2.21
N VAL A 141 -1.07 -9.89 -2.35
CA VAL A 141 0.37 -9.99 -2.57
C VAL A 141 1.09 -8.91 -1.76
N SER A 142 2.28 -9.23 -1.29
CA SER A 142 3.19 -8.24 -0.71
C SER A 142 4.25 -7.84 -1.72
N LEU A 143 4.42 -6.54 -1.94
CA LEU A 143 5.52 -5.98 -2.72
C LEU A 143 6.34 -5.06 -1.82
N ASN A 144 7.59 -5.44 -1.55
CA ASN A 144 8.49 -4.69 -0.65
C ASN A 144 7.86 -4.41 0.73
N GLY A 145 7.09 -5.36 1.25
CA GLY A 145 6.41 -5.27 2.55
C GLY A 145 5.09 -4.48 2.53
N VAL A 146 4.65 -3.96 1.39
CA VAL A 146 3.38 -3.23 1.23
C VAL A 146 2.30 -4.21 0.73
N LEU A 147 1.10 -4.13 1.30
CA LEU A 147 0.00 -5.04 0.98
C LEU A 147 -0.85 -4.51 -0.19
N TYR A 148 -0.98 -5.33 -1.22
CA TYR A 148 -1.80 -5.08 -2.40
C TYR A 148 -2.79 -6.24 -2.64
N SER A 149 -3.82 -6.00 -3.45
CA SER A 149 -4.59 -7.07 -4.07
C SER A 149 -3.69 -7.93 -4.98
N ALA A 150 -4.06 -9.19 -5.22
CA ALA A 150 -3.25 -10.13 -6.01
C ALA A 150 -2.97 -9.65 -7.44
N ASP A 151 -3.91 -8.91 -8.05
CA ASP A 151 -3.78 -8.24 -9.36
C ASP A 151 -3.08 -6.87 -9.28
N ARG A 152 -2.73 -6.41 -8.06
CA ARG A 152 -2.02 -5.16 -7.76
C ARG A 152 -2.79 -3.89 -8.09
N THR A 153 -4.09 -4.00 -8.39
CA THR A 153 -4.95 -2.86 -8.71
C THR A 153 -5.39 -2.09 -7.47
N GLU A 154 -5.35 -2.71 -6.29
CA GLU A 154 -5.72 -2.07 -5.03
C GLU A 154 -4.53 -2.02 -4.05
N LEU A 155 -4.23 -0.83 -3.51
CA LEU A 155 -3.31 -0.67 -2.39
C LEU A 155 -4.12 -0.75 -1.08
N TRP A 156 -3.90 -1.82 -0.33
CA TRP A 156 -4.65 -2.12 0.89
C TRP A 156 -4.02 -1.50 2.12
N PHE A 157 -2.70 -1.61 2.24
CA PHE A 157 -2.01 -1.04 3.40
C PHE A 157 -0.54 -0.72 3.13
N TYR A 158 -0.16 0.51 3.45
CA TYR A 158 1.20 0.99 3.49
C TYR A 158 1.72 0.98 4.94
N PRO A 159 2.75 0.17 5.26
CA PRO A 159 3.29 0.07 6.61
C PRO A 159 3.71 1.41 7.21
N ASN A 160 3.17 1.74 8.39
CA ASN A 160 3.38 3.03 9.03
C ASN A 160 4.84 3.25 9.50
N GLY A 161 5.62 2.19 9.67
CA GLY A 161 7.04 2.23 10.03
C GLY A 161 7.98 2.41 8.84
N LYS A 162 7.50 2.38 7.58
CA LYS A 162 8.34 2.70 6.42
C LYS A 162 8.72 4.18 6.45
N THR A 163 10.03 4.44 6.43
CA THR A 163 10.63 5.77 6.61
C THR A 163 10.79 6.59 5.31
N ALA A 164 10.29 6.07 4.19
CA ALA A 164 10.29 6.81 2.93
C ALA A 164 9.52 8.12 3.09
N THR A 165 10.07 9.21 2.55
CA THR A 165 9.45 10.54 2.64
C THR A 165 8.53 10.85 1.48
N SER A 166 8.57 10.04 0.42
CA SER A 166 7.72 10.19 -0.75
C SER A 166 7.19 8.85 -1.24
N PHE A 167 5.97 8.87 -1.76
CA PHE A 167 5.35 7.73 -2.42
C PHE A 167 4.68 8.20 -3.71
N THR A 168 4.87 7.45 -4.80
CA THR A 168 4.15 7.62 -6.06
C THR A 168 3.43 6.31 -6.33
N THR A 169 2.15 6.37 -6.67
CA THR A 169 1.38 5.17 -7.01
C THR A 169 1.99 4.48 -8.23
N PRO A 170 2.40 3.21 -8.13
CA PRO A 170 2.88 2.45 -9.27
C PRO A 170 1.70 1.96 -10.13
N LEU A 171 1.96 1.67 -11.41
CA LEU A 171 1.04 0.85 -12.21
C LEU A 171 1.02 -0.59 -11.63
N PRO A 172 -0.14 -1.28 -11.61
CA PRO A 172 -1.45 -0.86 -12.11
C PRO A 172 -2.40 -0.35 -10.99
N VAL A 173 -1.92 0.31 -9.94
CA VAL A 173 -2.76 0.67 -8.77
C VAL A 173 -3.85 1.68 -9.15
N GLU A 174 -5.09 1.25 -9.18
CA GLU A 174 -6.27 2.07 -9.48
C GLU A 174 -6.98 2.56 -8.22
N VAL A 175 -6.96 1.76 -7.14
CA VAL A 175 -7.73 2.01 -5.92
C VAL A 175 -6.81 2.15 -4.70
N ILE A 176 -6.96 3.25 -3.96
CA ILE A 176 -6.39 3.42 -2.62
C ILE A 176 -7.47 3.04 -1.60
N ARG A 177 -7.34 1.88 -0.96
CA ARG A 177 -8.38 1.35 -0.06
C ARG A 177 -8.52 2.19 1.20
N SER A 178 -9.63 1.95 1.90
CA SER A 178 -9.94 2.62 3.16
C SER A 178 -8.82 2.41 4.19
N GLY A 179 -8.29 3.51 4.72
CA GLY A 179 -7.21 3.49 5.71
C GLY A 179 -5.83 3.07 5.19
N ALA A 180 -5.62 2.98 3.87
CA ALA A 180 -4.39 2.42 3.30
C ALA A 180 -3.10 3.11 3.76
N PHE A 181 -3.11 4.44 3.95
CA PHE A 181 -1.99 5.21 4.51
C PHE A 181 -2.29 5.74 5.92
N ALA A 182 -3.41 5.36 6.52
CA ALA A 182 -3.85 5.94 7.78
C ALA A 182 -2.80 5.74 8.89
N GLY A 183 -2.48 6.84 9.58
CA GLY A 183 -1.49 6.86 10.65
C GLY A 183 -0.02 6.93 10.19
N ASN A 184 0.26 7.07 8.90
CA ASN A 184 1.65 7.17 8.42
C ASN A 184 2.33 8.45 8.94
N GLN A 185 3.54 8.31 9.51
CA GLN A 185 4.25 9.42 10.16
C GLN A 185 5.45 9.95 9.36
N TYR A 186 5.79 9.35 8.21
CA TYR A 186 7.04 9.63 7.49
C TYR A 186 6.83 10.24 6.10
N LEU A 187 5.79 9.82 5.38
CA LEU A 187 5.46 10.32 4.06
C LEU A 187 5.12 11.80 4.14
N ARG A 188 5.93 12.62 3.46
CA ARG A 188 5.73 14.07 3.31
C ARG A 188 5.08 14.42 1.99
N ARG A 189 5.31 13.60 0.96
CA ARG A 189 4.73 13.78 -0.37
C ARG A 189 4.09 12.48 -0.85
N ILE A 190 2.85 12.54 -1.27
CA ILE A 190 2.18 11.44 -1.97
C ILE A 190 1.75 11.94 -3.35
N VAL A 191 2.07 11.17 -4.38
CA VAL A 191 1.72 11.44 -5.77
C VAL A 191 0.82 10.32 -6.27
N LEU A 192 -0.43 10.65 -6.56
CA LEU A 192 -1.41 9.78 -7.19
C LEU A 192 -1.37 10.05 -8.70
N LYS A 193 -1.05 9.01 -9.47
CA LYS A 193 -0.98 9.06 -10.93
C LYS A 193 -2.37 9.00 -11.56
N GLU A 194 -2.48 9.25 -12.86
CA GLU A 194 -3.76 9.44 -13.55
C GLU A 194 -4.65 8.20 -13.53
N HIS A 195 -4.05 7.02 -13.45
CA HIS A 195 -4.76 5.74 -13.35
C HIS A 195 -5.48 5.51 -12.02
N VAL A 196 -5.25 6.36 -10.99
CA VAL A 196 -5.94 6.23 -9.70
C VAL A 196 -7.37 6.75 -9.82
N ASN A 197 -8.34 5.84 -9.77
CA ASN A 197 -9.76 6.14 -9.97
C ASN A 197 -10.58 6.16 -8.67
N GLU A 198 -10.07 5.64 -7.55
CA GLU A 198 -10.79 5.61 -6.28
C GLU A 198 -9.88 5.82 -5.05
N ILE A 199 -10.35 6.65 -4.11
CA ILE A 199 -9.78 6.86 -2.77
C ILE A 199 -10.86 6.56 -1.72
N GLY A 200 -10.61 5.52 -0.93
CA GLY A 200 -11.50 5.02 0.11
C GLY A 200 -11.54 5.87 1.38
N VAL A 201 -12.36 5.41 2.33
CA VAL A 201 -12.62 6.08 3.61
C VAL A 201 -11.31 6.28 4.38
N SER A 202 -11.01 7.52 4.79
CA SER A 202 -9.87 7.81 5.67
C SER A 202 -8.53 7.29 5.14
N ALA A 203 -8.39 7.17 3.81
CA ALA A 203 -7.21 6.64 3.15
C ALA A 203 -5.90 7.31 3.61
N PHE A 204 -5.92 8.63 3.83
CA PHE A 204 -4.80 9.43 4.32
C PHE A 204 -5.11 10.08 5.67
N ALA A 205 -5.85 9.38 6.54
CA ALA A 205 -6.20 9.91 7.85
C ALA A 205 -5.03 9.90 8.82
N SER A 206 -4.88 10.97 9.61
CA SER A 206 -3.82 11.11 10.61
C SER A 206 -2.41 10.88 10.06
N CYS A 207 -2.17 11.26 8.80
CA CYS A 207 -0.84 11.23 8.19
C CYS A 207 -0.01 12.42 8.68
N ALA A 208 0.63 12.29 9.85
CA ALA A 208 1.18 13.42 10.60
C ALA A 208 2.19 14.29 9.82
N SER A 209 2.97 13.70 8.91
CA SER A 209 4.01 14.40 8.15
C SER A 209 3.59 14.80 6.73
N LEU A 210 2.38 14.42 6.28
CA LEU A 210 1.95 14.63 4.89
C LEU A 210 1.76 16.12 4.61
N ALA A 211 2.67 16.70 3.82
CA ALA A 211 2.68 18.11 3.48
C ALA A 211 2.15 18.39 2.07
N ILE A 212 2.31 17.45 1.15
CA ILE A 212 1.86 17.59 -0.25
C ILE A 212 1.18 16.30 -0.69
N LEU A 213 -0.07 16.42 -1.11
CA LEU A 213 -0.78 15.37 -1.84
C LEU A 213 -1.04 15.87 -3.25
N THR A 214 -0.37 15.30 -4.24
CA THR A 214 -0.56 15.61 -5.66
C THR A 214 -1.39 14.51 -6.29
N SER A 215 -2.47 14.87 -6.99
CA SER A 215 -3.24 13.93 -7.81
C SER A 215 -3.26 14.41 -9.26
N TYR A 216 -2.75 13.56 -10.15
CA TYR A 216 -2.86 13.75 -11.60
C TYR A 216 -4.18 13.17 -12.15
N ALA A 217 -4.87 12.31 -11.38
CA ALA A 217 -6.18 11.81 -11.77
C ALA A 217 -7.22 12.93 -11.83
N LYS A 218 -7.71 13.22 -13.04
CA LYS A 218 -8.79 14.20 -13.26
C LYS A 218 -10.11 13.73 -12.65
N TYR A 219 -10.41 12.45 -12.80
CA TYR A 219 -11.60 11.80 -12.26
C TYR A 219 -11.20 10.68 -11.32
N CYS A 220 -11.15 10.99 -10.03
CA CYS A 220 -11.00 10.03 -8.96
C CYS A 220 -12.22 10.12 -8.04
N ALA A 221 -12.92 9.02 -7.80
CA ALA A 221 -13.94 8.93 -6.77
C ALA A 221 -13.26 9.05 -5.41
N ILE A 222 -13.58 10.11 -4.66
CA ILE A 222 -12.99 10.35 -3.34
C ILE A 222 -14.12 10.24 -2.32
N TYR A 223 -13.93 9.44 -1.29
CA TYR A 223 -14.87 9.43 -0.17
C TYR A 223 -14.94 10.82 0.47
N ASP A 224 -16.11 11.46 0.36
CA ASP A 224 -16.32 12.88 0.69
C ASP A 224 -16.49 13.10 2.19
N ASP A 225 -15.40 12.97 2.93
CA ASP A 225 -15.31 13.23 4.36
C ASP A 225 -13.98 13.90 4.69
N ILE A 226 -13.99 14.85 5.63
CA ILE A 226 -12.81 15.61 6.04
C ILE A 226 -11.71 14.72 6.63
N SER A 227 -12.05 13.53 7.14
CA SER A 227 -11.07 12.57 7.64
C SER A 227 -10.29 11.87 6.52
N THR A 228 -10.81 11.82 5.28
CA THR A 228 -10.18 11.14 4.13
C THR A 228 -8.74 11.59 3.92
N ILE A 229 -8.47 12.89 4.09
CA ILE A 229 -7.14 13.48 4.06
C ILE A 229 -6.97 14.36 5.30
N SER A 230 -6.14 13.93 6.26
CA SER A 230 -5.89 14.70 7.47
C SER A 230 -4.52 14.38 8.08
N ASN A 231 -3.89 15.37 8.72
CA ASN A 231 -2.65 15.17 9.48
C ASN A 231 -2.94 14.75 10.93
N ARG A 232 -4.04 15.26 11.52
CA ARG A 232 -4.43 14.98 12.91
C ARG A 232 -5.94 15.06 13.11
N PHE A 233 -6.38 14.47 14.21
CA PHE A 233 -7.70 14.70 14.79
C PHE A 233 -7.55 15.61 16.01
N ASP A 234 -8.09 16.83 15.92
CA ASP A 234 -8.00 17.84 16.97
C ASP A 234 -9.34 17.95 17.72
N ARG A 235 -9.35 17.61 19.01
CA ARG A 235 -10.54 17.68 19.86
C ARG A 235 -10.78 19.06 20.48
N GLU A 236 -9.83 19.99 20.33
CA GLU A 236 -9.85 21.29 21.01
C GLU A 236 -10.43 22.41 20.14
N ILE A 237 -10.37 22.28 18.81
CA ILE A 237 -10.85 23.31 17.88
C ILE A 237 -12.37 23.52 17.95
N ASN A 238 -13.12 22.51 18.39
CA ASN A 238 -14.53 22.62 18.82
C ASN A 238 -14.95 21.30 19.49
N SER A 239 -16.03 21.33 20.26
CA SER A 239 -16.57 20.21 21.05
C SER A 239 -17.05 18.99 20.25
N LEU A 240 -16.84 18.96 18.92
CA LEU A 240 -17.15 17.86 18.01
C LEU A 240 -15.90 17.15 17.45
N GLY A 241 -14.70 17.71 17.65
CA GLY A 241 -13.46 17.21 17.07
C GLY A 241 -13.38 17.46 15.56
N VAL A 242 -12.28 18.05 15.09
CA VAL A 242 -12.07 18.39 13.68
C VAL A 242 -10.83 17.67 13.15
N HIS A 243 -10.98 17.01 12.01
CA HIS A 243 -9.84 16.55 11.24
C HIS A 243 -9.20 17.74 10.54
N VAL A 244 -7.89 17.90 10.73
CA VAL A 244 -7.13 19.03 10.17
C VAL A 244 -6.08 18.52 9.20
N TYR A 245 -6.02 19.14 8.02
CA TYR A 245 -4.93 19.00 7.06
C TYR A 245 -4.25 20.36 6.86
N ASP A 246 -3.00 20.47 7.26
CA ASP A 246 -2.19 21.69 7.16
C ASP A 246 -1.35 21.74 5.87
N GLY A 247 -1.37 20.65 5.10
CA GLY A 247 -0.62 20.53 3.85
C GLY A 247 -1.29 21.23 2.67
N VAL A 248 -0.72 20.98 1.50
CA VAL A 248 -1.23 21.44 0.21
C VAL A 248 -1.75 20.25 -0.59
N ILE A 249 -2.92 20.42 -1.19
CA ILE A 249 -3.45 19.51 -2.21
C ILE A 249 -3.13 20.11 -3.58
N GLN A 250 -2.54 19.32 -4.46
CA GLN A 250 -2.22 19.70 -5.83
C GLN A 250 -3.00 18.84 -6.83
N GLY A 251 -3.53 19.46 -7.87
CA GLY A 251 -4.21 18.75 -8.94
C GLY A 251 -4.59 19.67 -10.10
N TYR A 252 -5.14 19.08 -11.16
CA TYR A 252 -5.63 19.85 -12.30
C TYR A 252 -6.90 20.64 -11.98
N GLU A 253 -7.11 21.74 -12.69
CA GLU A 253 -8.37 22.49 -12.65
C GLU A 253 -9.55 21.65 -13.13
N GLY A 254 -10.66 21.73 -12.41
CA GLY A 254 -11.87 20.94 -12.64
C GLY A 254 -11.79 19.48 -12.17
N SER A 255 -10.68 19.06 -11.55
CA SER A 255 -10.53 17.69 -11.03
C SER A 255 -11.38 17.42 -9.79
N THR A 256 -11.64 16.14 -9.51
CA THR A 256 -12.34 15.74 -8.29
C THR A 256 -11.56 16.10 -7.02
N ILE A 257 -10.22 16.04 -7.06
CA ILE A 257 -9.37 16.43 -5.94
C ILE A 257 -9.43 17.93 -5.64
N GLN A 258 -9.57 18.78 -6.67
CA GLN A 258 -9.79 20.22 -6.48
C GLN A 258 -11.11 20.47 -5.75
N ARG A 259 -12.18 19.82 -6.22
CA ARG A 259 -13.50 19.94 -5.59
C ARG A 259 -13.45 19.50 -4.13
N PHE A 260 -12.83 18.36 -3.83
CA PHE A 260 -12.67 17.86 -2.47
C PHE A 260 -11.95 18.89 -1.58
N ALA A 261 -10.82 19.43 -2.03
CA ALA A 261 -10.05 20.40 -1.27
C ALA A 261 -10.88 21.67 -0.96
N LEU A 262 -11.59 22.20 -1.96
CA LEU A 262 -12.42 23.40 -1.79
C LEU A 262 -13.62 23.17 -0.86
N THR A 263 -14.29 22.01 -0.97
CA THR A 263 -15.42 21.64 -0.11
C THR A 263 -15.02 21.61 1.37
N HIS A 264 -13.85 21.05 1.68
CA HIS A 264 -13.36 20.91 3.05
C HIS A 264 -12.45 22.06 3.52
N GLY A 265 -12.34 23.13 2.74
CA GLY A 265 -11.54 24.32 3.09
C GLY A 265 -10.03 24.06 3.14
N MET A 266 -9.54 23.03 2.47
CA MET A 266 -8.12 22.68 2.39
C MET A 266 -7.40 23.55 1.37
N ARG A 267 -6.12 23.82 1.58
CA ARG A 267 -5.30 24.60 0.64
C ARG A 267 -5.10 23.81 -0.65
N PHE A 268 -5.47 24.42 -1.77
CA PHE A 268 -5.33 23.84 -3.11
C PHE A 268 -4.37 24.66 -3.98
N GLU A 269 -3.50 23.97 -4.72
CA GLU A 269 -2.62 24.55 -5.75
C GLU A 269 -2.88 23.89 -7.10
N SER A 270 -3.16 24.71 -8.11
CA SER A 270 -3.46 24.25 -9.47
C SER A 270 -2.18 23.78 -10.18
N LEU A 271 -2.27 22.64 -10.86
CA LEU A 271 -1.29 22.16 -11.84
C LEU A 271 -1.57 22.69 -13.27
N GLY A 272 -2.56 23.57 -13.42
CA GLY A 272 -3.09 24.05 -14.70
C GLY A 272 -4.26 23.21 -15.21
N THR A 273 -4.54 23.34 -16.51
CA THR A 273 -5.50 22.48 -17.20
C THR A 273 -4.86 21.14 -17.53
N ALA A 274 -5.52 20.04 -17.17
CA ALA A 274 -5.06 18.69 -17.53
C ALA A 274 -4.87 18.61 -19.04
N SER A 275 -3.67 18.24 -19.49
CA SER A 275 -3.51 17.75 -20.86
C SER A 275 -4.23 16.40 -20.94
N PRO A 276 -4.98 16.12 -22.01
CA PRO A 276 -5.47 14.76 -22.21
C PRO A 276 -4.35 13.80 -22.61
N TYR A 277 -3.14 14.27 -22.90
CA TYR A 277 -2.04 13.45 -23.38
C TYR A 277 -0.90 13.39 -22.35
N GLU A 278 -0.49 12.18 -21.99
CA GLU A 278 0.63 11.92 -21.06
C GLU A 278 1.78 11.25 -21.79
N LYS A 279 3.00 11.30 -21.24
CA LYS A 279 4.14 10.62 -21.85
C LYS A 279 3.85 9.12 -21.99
N GLY A 280 3.73 8.65 -23.23
CA GLY A 280 3.33 7.29 -23.59
C GLY A 280 1.84 7.09 -23.90
N ASP A 281 0.95 7.98 -23.45
CA ASP A 281 -0.49 7.98 -23.78
C ASP A 281 -0.75 8.97 -24.92
N PHE A 282 -0.45 8.49 -26.13
CA PHE A 282 -0.59 9.28 -27.34
C PHE A 282 -2.05 9.40 -27.80
N THR A 283 -2.90 8.44 -27.43
CA THR A 283 -4.33 8.46 -27.77
C THR A 283 -5.15 9.36 -26.85
N GLY A 284 -4.61 9.67 -25.66
CA GLY A 284 -5.23 10.49 -24.64
C GLY A 284 -6.39 9.79 -23.93
N ASP A 285 -6.32 8.47 -23.81
CA ASP A 285 -7.35 7.64 -23.18
C ASP A 285 -7.00 7.21 -21.74
N SER A 286 -5.96 7.83 -21.18
CA SER A 286 -5.42 7.61 -19.84
C SER A 286 -4.88 6.19 -19.62
N ARG A 287 -4.51 5.50 -20.71
CA ARG A 287 -3.85 4.19 -20.67
C ARG A 287 -2.61 4.27 -21.56
N ILE A 288 -1.55 3.61 -21.13
CA ILE A 288 -0.34 3.41 -21.94
C ILE A 288 -0.35 1.96 -22.39
N ASP A 289 -0.74 1.72 -23.64
CA ASP A 289 -0.82 0.37 -24.19
C ASP A 289 -0.45 0.31 -25.68
N SER A 290 -0.66 -0.86 -26.29
CA SER A 290 -0.34 -1.10 -27.70
C SER A 290 -1.06 -0.15 -28.67
N ARG A 291 -2.18 0.45 -28.29
CA ARG A 291 -2.95 1.40 -29.11
C ARG A 291 -2.22 2.72 -29.24
N ASP A 292 -1.52 3.17 -28.20
CA ASP A 292 -0.68 4.37 -28.24
C ASP A 292 0.49 4.19 -29.19
N ALA A 293 1.20 3.07 -29.07
CA ALA A 293 2.27 2.72 -30.00
C ALA A 293 1.79 2.61 -31.45
N GLN A 294 0.61 2.02 -31.68
CA GLN A 294 0.00 1.95 -33.01
C GLN A 294 -0.34 3.36 -33.55
N ALA A 295 -0.89 4.23 -32.71
CA ALA A 295 -1.26 5.59 -33.09
C ALA A 295 -0.03 6.46 -33.40
N VAL A 296 1.07 6.30 -32.65
CA VAL A 296 2.36 6.92 -32.96
C VAL A 296 2.88 6.44 -34.32
N LEU A 297 2.90 5.12 -34.58
CA LEU A 297 3.34 4.56 -35.87
C LEU A 297 2.48 5.04 -37.05
N SER A 298 1.16 5.08 -36.88
CA SER A 298 0.24 5.57 -37.90
C SER A 298 0.52 7.05 -38.22
N THR A 299 0.74 7.85 -37.18
CA THR A 299 1.05 9.28 -37.34
C THR A 299 2.40 9.49 -38.02
N TYR A 300 3.42 8.74 -37.61
CA TYR A 300 4.73 8.75 -38.26
C TYR A 300 4.63 8.41 -39.75
N ALA A 301 3.85 7.39 -40.12
CA ALA A 301 3.62 7.03 -41.52
C ALA A 301 2.97 8.18 -42.31
N GLU A 302 1.95 8.84 -41.77
CA GLU A 302 1.31 10.00 -42.41
C GLU A 302 2.30 11.17 -42.61
N LEU A 303 3.09 11.49 -41.57
CA LEU A 303 4.09 12.56 -41.63
C LEU A 303 5.18 12.28 -42.67
N THR A 304 5.66 11.02 -42.77
CA THR A 304 6.66 10.64 -43.79
C THR A 304 6.10 10.65 -45.21
N MET A 305 4.80 10.44 -45.39
CA MET A 305 4.11 10.61 -46.68
C MET A 305 3.84 12.08 -47.04
N GLY A 306 4.15 13.02 -46.13
CA GLY A 306 3.91 14.44 -46.32
C GLY A 306 2.45 14.86 -46.11
N ASN A 307 1.63 14.00 -45.50
CA ASN A 307 0.24 14.31 -45.19
C ASN A 307 0.19 15.16 -43.90
N PRO A 308 -0.54 16.28 -43.89
CA PRO A 308 -0.68 17.11 -42.70
C PRO A 308 -1.53 16.38 -41.66
N VAL A 309 -1.01 16.25 -40.43
CA VAL A 309 -1.73 15.71 -39.28
C VAL A 309 -2.04 16.85 -38.31
N SER A 310 -3.31 17.04 -37.98
CA SER A 310 -3.74 18.04 -36.99
C SER A 310 -3.62 17.45 -35.59
N MET A 311 -2.62 17.88 -34.82
CA MET A 311 -2.39 17.41 -33.45
C MET A 311 -2.08 18.58 -32.51
N GLU A 312 -2.35 18.39 -31.23
CA GLU A 312 -1.90 19.31 -30.20
C GLU A 312 -0.41 19.12 -29.92
N MET A 313 0.30 20.20 -29.57
CA MET A 313 1.72 20.11 -29.18
C MET A 313 1.94 19.15 -28.00
N THR A 314 1.00 19.11 -27.07
CA THR A 314 0.97 18.19 -25.94
C THR A 314 0.86 16.73 -26.36
N GLN A 315 0.10 16.44 -27.42
CA GLN A 315 -0.01 15.09 -27.99
C GLN A 315 1.31 14.66 -28.62
N ILE A 316 1.97 15.56 -29.34
CA ILE A 316 3.29 15.30 -29.93
C ILE A 316 4.30 15.01 -28.82
N SER A 317 4.36 15.85 -27.77
CA SER A 317 5.25 15.62 -26.63
C SER A 317 4.93 14.35 -25.83
N ALA A 318 3.68 13.89 -25.85
CA ALA A 318 3.28 12.64 -25.22
C ALA A 318 3.81 11.41 -26.00
N GLY A 319 3.80 11.50 -27.34
CA GLY A 319 4.29 10.43 -28.21
C GLY A 319 5.78 10.46 -28.46
N ASP A 320 6.47 11.57 -28.22
CA ASP A 320 7.93 11.74 -28.33
C ASP A 320 8.59 11.28 -27.02
N ILE A 321 9.02 10.03 -26.98
CA ILE A 321 9.45 9.36 -25.76
C ILE A 321 10.93 9.62 -25.47
N ASP A 322 11.77 9.66 -26.50
CA ASP A 322 13.20 9.97 -26.35
C ASP A 322 13.50 11.48 -26.34
N GLY A 323 12.53 12.32 -26.69
CA GLY A 323 12.60 13.77 -26.59
C GLY A 323 13.41 14.42 -27.71
N ASP A 324 13.56 13.75 -28.87
CA ASP A 324 14.28 14.27 -30.02
C ASP A 324 13.46 15.28 -30.85
N GLY A 325 12.18 15.46 -30.50
CA GLY A 325 11.24 16.37 -31.15
C GLY A 325 10.54 15.79 -32.37
N MET A 326 10.75 14.50 -32.67
CA MET A 326 10.15 13.79 -33.79
C MET A 326 9.35 12.58 -33.29
N LEU A 327 8.16 12.36 -33.88
CA LEU A 327 7.45 11.09 -33.69
C LEU A 327 8.05 10.06 -34.64
N THR A 328 8.62 8.98 -34.11
CA THR A 328 9.29 7.94 -34.89
C THR A 328 8.80 6.53 -34.55
N ALA A 329 9.31 5.54 -35.28
CA ALA A 329 9.06 4.14 -34.95
C ALA A 329 9.73 3.70 -33.62
N ASN A 330 10.80 4.40 -33.20
CA ASN A 330 11.46 4.10 -31.93
C ASN A 330 10.59 4.50 -30.74
N ASP A 331 9.89 5.63 -30.82
CA ASP A 331 8.96 6.06 -29.79
C ASP A 331 7.87 5.03 -29.52
N ALA A 332 7.28 4.50 -30.59
CA ALA A 332 6.30 3.43 -30.50
C ALA A 332 6.89 2.16 -29.87
N GLN A 333 8.16 1.84 -30.14
CA GLN A 333 8.86 0.72 -29.51
C GLN A 333 9.02 0.96 -27.99
N TYR A 334 9.45 2.16 -27.57
CA TYR A 334 9.59 2.47 -26.14
C TYR A 334 8.25 2.40 -25.40
N ILE A 335 7.15 2.84 -26.02
CA ILE A 335 5.80 2.70 -25.44
C ILE A 335 5.45 1.23 -25.22
N LEU A 336 5.71 0.37 -26.20
CA LEU A 336 5.46 -1.07 -26.08
C LEU A 336 6.33 -1.71 -25.00
N GLU A 337 7.58 -1.30 -24.88
CA GLU A 337 8.49 -1.80 -23.86
C GLU A 337 8.07 -1.37 -22.46
N TYR A 338 7.69 -0.10 -22.28
CA TYR A 338 7.14 0.40 -21.02
C TYR A 338 5.87 -0.34 -20.63
N TYR A 339 4.95 -0.53 -21.57
CA TYR A 339 3.73 -1.31 -21.37
C TYR A 339 4.05 -2.76 -21.00
N LEU A 340 4.98 -3.40 -21.69
CA LEU A 340 5.40 -4.77 -21.39
C LEU A 340 5.99 -4.89 -19.99
N GLN A 341 6.91 -4.00 -19.61
CA GLN A 341 7.58 -4.07 -18.31
C GLN A 341 6.61 -3.75 -17.17
N ASN A 342 5.90 -2.61 -17.24
CA ASN A 342 5.07 -2.12 -16.14
C ASN A 342 3.71 -2.81 -16.05
N ALA A 343 3.04 -3.09 -17.17
CA ALA A 343 1.68 -3.63 -17.16
C ALA A 343 1.63 -5.16 -17.27
N ILE A 344 2.47 -5.78 -18.12
CA ILE A 344 2.43 -7.23 -18.37
C ILE A 344 3.34 -7.99 -17.41
N LEU A 345 4.61 -7.62 -17.36
CA LEU A 345 5.63 -8.28 -16.54
C LEU A 345 5.61 -7.78 -15.10
N SER A 346 4.98 -6.63 -14.88
CA SER A 346 4.77 -6.09 -13.54
C SER A 346 6.12 -5.83 -12.83
N LEU A 347 7.10 -5.42 -13.64
CA LEU A 347 8.44 -4.97 -13.30
C LEU A 347 8.44 -3.44 -13.44
N PRO A 348 8.50 -2.68 -12.33
CA PRO A 348 8.45 -1.23 -12.40
C PRO A 348 9.71 -0.71 -13.11
N ALA A 349 9.50 0.01 -14.21
CA ALA A 349 10.56 0.57 -15.04
C ALA A 349 10.28 2.03 -15.36
N ALA A 350 11.31 2.87 -15.25
CA ALA A 350 11.22 4.29 -15.58
C ALA A 350 11.48 4.52 -17.08
N TRP A 351 10.94 5.61 -17.65
CA TRP A 351 11.20 5.96 -19.06
C TRP A 351 12.70 6.10 -19.36
N GLU A 352 13.47 6.61 -18.40
CA GLU A 352 14.91 6.75 -18.53
C GLU A 352 15.63 5.39 -18.62
N GLU A 353 15.08 4.33 -18.05
CA GLU A 353 15.67 2.98 -18.12
C GLU A 353 15.35 2.29 -19.45
N ILE A 354 14.28 2.71 -20.12
CA ILE A 354 13.81 2.12 -21.39
C ILE A 354 14.47 2.79 -22.59
N VAL A 355 14.72 4.10 -22.49
CA VAL A 355 15.34 4.89 -23.57
C VAL A 355 16.86 4.73 -23.63
N ASN A 356 17.50 4.27 -22.53
CA ASN A 356 18.95 4.03 -22.44
C ASN A 356 19.33 2.60 -22.77
#